data_AF-A0AAN8BX38-F1
#
_entry.id   AF-A0AAN8BX38-F1
#
_cell.length_a   1.000
_cell.length_b   1.000
_cell.length_c   1.000
_cell.angle_alpha   90.00
_cell.angle_beta   90.00
_cell.angle_gamma   90.00
#
_symmetry.space_group_name_H-M   'P 1'
#
loop_
_entity.id
_entity.type
_entity.pdbx_description
1 polymer ?
#
loop_
_entity_poly.entity_id
_entity_poly.type
_entity_poly.pdbx_seq_one_letter_code
_entity_poly.pdbx_strand_id
1 'polypeptide(L)'
;MHIATIVFYTCPVFNSATSLDAVCTESGISFKLDHRPFDYLWEITIDSDLLTSELADQHGYIMSNDSNSLLLEVPLLSQGYLYEDATLKGFFDTFEITIRDPETSEVQSSSVKTCPFCSTELLICLTDGRMTVVADLSLAIPSGGVAARTNLRDKYCGPKETDGTRALFSFLLNSCGFTLGKDYVTYDNSIFFSKKLRALKNPEDPSNIIDRVTIQCTYPPSGLLCLFSECKFESDKAGLGRIVHSAHSPEGKWLT
;
A
#
# COMPACT_ATOMS: atom_id res chain seq x y z
N MET A 1 1.50 -20.86 -5.90
CA MET A 1 1.40 -19.38 -5.83
C MET A 1 1.83 -18.99 -4.43
N HIS A 2 3.02 -18.41 -4.26
CA HIS A 2 3.38 -17.80 -2.97
C HIS A 2 2.66 -16.46 -2.90
N ILE A 3 1.64 -16.36 -2.06
CA ILE A 3 1.14 -15.06 -1.62
C ILE A 3 2.18 -14.60 -0.60
N ALA A 4 3.01 -13.62 -0.96
CA ALA A 4 3.87 -12.99 0.02
C ALA A 4 2.94 -12.23 0.99
N THR A 5 2.88 -12.68 2.24
CA THR A 5 2.30 -11.87 3.30
C THR A 5 3.29 -10.75 3.56
N ILE A 6 2.95 -9.53 3.14
CA ILE A 6 3.75 -8.36 3.46
C ILE A 6 3.60 -8.12 4.96
N VAL A 7 4.68 -8.30 5.71
CA VAL A 7 4.71 -8.05 7.15
C VAL A 7 5.23 -6.64 7.37
N PHE A 8 4.42 -5.84 8.04
CA PHE A 8 4.81 -4.50 8.50
C PHE A 8 5.23 -4.56 9.96
N TYR A 9 6.10 -3.64 10.34
CA TYR A 9 6.48 -3.45 11.73
C TYR A 9 6.80 -1.97 11.96
N THR A 10 6.71 -1.57 13.23
CA THR A 10 7.11 -0.21 13.61
C THR A 10 8.61 -0.07 13.50
N CYS A 11 9.09 0.99 12.85
CA CYS A 11 10.51 1.23 12.73
C CYS A 11 11.09 1.56 14.13
N PRO A 12 12.19 0.93 14.58
CA PRO A 12 12.92 1.43 15.72
C PRO A 12 13.49 2.80 15.35
N VAL A 13 13.21 3.81 16.17
CA VAL A 13 13.46 5.26 15.97
C VAL A 13 12.28 5.96 15.27
N PHE A 14 11.33 6.44 16.08
CA PHE A 14 10.78 7.81 16.12
C PHE A 14 9.71 7.81 17.23
N ASN A 15 10.03 8.35 18.41
CA ASN A 15 9.06 8.52 19.48
C ASN A 15 8.09 9.65 19.10
N SER A 16 6.87 9.34 18.66
CA SER A 16 5.80 10.34 18.56
C SER A 16 5.07 10.48 19.91
N ALA A 17 5.09 11.70 20.44
CA ALA A 17 4.46 12.09 21.69
C ALA A 17 2.95 11.81 21.66
N THR A 18 2.41 11.41 22.81
CA THR A 18 1.01 11.02 23.02
C THR A 18 0.09 12.24 23.12
N SER A 19 -0.98 12.23 22.33
CA SER A 19 -2.21 12.99 22.58
C SER A 19 -3.39 12.08 22.22
N LEU A 20 -4.31 11.87 23.18
CA LEU A 20 -5.17 10.69 23.28
C LEU A 20 -4.38 9.35 23.28
N ASP A 21 -4.97 8.26 23.77
CA ASP A 21 -4.31 6.93 23.85
C ASP A 21 -4.21 6.32 22.45
N ALA A 22 -3.47 7.00 21.57
CA ALA A 22 -3.16 6.58 20.21
C ALA A 22 -1.76 5.98 20.16
N VAL A 23 -1.68 4.69 19.81
CA VAL A 23 -0.46 3.90 19.84
C VAL A 23 -0.20 3.28 18.48
N CYS A 24 1.07 3.32 18.04
CA CYS A 24 1.50 2.61 16.85
C CYS A 24 1.60 1.12 17.17
N THR A 25 0.94 0.27 16.38
CA THR A 25 1.04 -1.19 16.45
C THR A 25 1.82 -1.69 15.23
N GLU A 26 2.17 -2.97 15.16
CA GLU A 26 2.79 -3.53 13.94
C GLU A 26 1.81 -3.57 12.75
N SER A 27 0.50 -3.58 13.03
CA SER A 27 -0.57 -3.70 12.05
C SER A 27 -1.26 -2.39 11.69
N GLY A 28 -0.91 -1.26 12.33
CA GLY A 28 -1.52 0.04 12.07
C GLY A 28 -1.49 0.97 13.29
N ILE A 29 -2.59 1.68 13.51
CA ILE A 29 -2.74 2.61 14.64
C ILE A 29 -3.96 2.19 15.47
N SER A 30 -3.78 2.13 16.79
CA SER A 30 -4.87 1.89 17.73
C SER A 30 -5.18 3.16 18.50
N PHE A 31 -6.45 3.52 18.55
CA PHE A 31 -6.99 4.63 19.34
C PHE A 31 -7.88 4.08 20.44
N LYS A 32 -7.64 4.52 21.67
CA LYS A 32 -8.53 4.27 22.80
C LYS A 32 -9.10 5.58 23.33
N LEU A 33 -10.42 5.64 23.45
CA LEU A 33 -11.14 6.74 24.07
C LEU A 33 -11.97 6.19 25.23
N ASP A 34 -11.59 6.53 26.46
CA ASP A 34 -12.39 6.22 27.65
C ASP A 34 -13.61 7.15 27.71
N HIS A 35 -14.80 6.58 27.87
CA HIS A 35 -16.06 7.33 27.99
C HIS A 35 -16.07 8.16 29.27
N ARG A 36 -16.40 9.44 29.12
CA ARG A 36 -16.56 10.43 30.19
C ARG A 36 -18.01 10.91 30.26
N PRO A 37 -18.42 11.48 31.40
CA PRO A 37 -19.72 12.13 31.48
C PRO A 37 -19.88 13.15 30.36
N PHE A 38 -21.04 13.14 29.70
CA PHE A 38 -21.40 14.02 28.57
C PHE A 38 -20.76 13.67 27.21
N ASP A 39 -20.00 12.59 27.08
CA ASP A 39 -19.45 12.19 25.78
C ASP A 39 -20.52 11.84 24.74
N TYR A 40 -21.72 11.43 25.19
CA TYR A 40 -22.88 11.19 24.32
C TYR A 40 -23.40 12.45 23.59
N LEU A 41 -22.93 13.64 23.96
CA LEU A 41 -23.26 14.89 23.29
C LEU A 41 -22.37 15.18 22.08
N TRP A 42 -21.32 14.39 21.84
CA TRP A 42 -20.35 14.64 20.79
C TRP A 42 -20.32 13.52 19.76
N GLU A 43 -20.01 13.89 18.52
CA GLU A 43 -19.85 12.95 17.42
C GLU A 43 -18.37 12.73 17.14
N ILE A 44 -17.97 11.46 17.03
CA ILE A 44 -16.62 11.09 16.61
C ILE A 44 -16.66 10.93 15.10
N THR A 45 -15.80 11.63 14.40
CA THR A 45 -15.77 11.64 12.93
C THR A 45 -14.37 11.33 12.43
N ILE A 46 -14.31 10.66 11.28
CA ILE A 46 -13.11 10.44 10.50
C ILE A 46 -13.29 11.29 9.24
N ASP A 47 -12.40 12.24 9.03
CA ASP A 47 -12.58 13.33 8.07
C ASP A 47 -13.89 14.13 8.34
N SER A 48 -14.93 13.86 7.55
CA SER A 48 -16.28 14.42 7.68
C SER A 48 -17.35 13.40 8.06
N ASP A 49 -17.02 12.11 8.08
CA ASP A 49 -17.99 11.03 8.24
C ASP A 49 -18.09 10.58 9.69
N LEU A 50 -19.33 10.37 10.16
CA LEU A 50 -19.60 9.87 11.51
C LEU A 50 -19.07 8.45 11.68
N LEU A 51 -18.23 8.26 12.69
CA LEU A 51 -17.71 6.94 13.07
C LEU A 51 -18.85 6.08 13.63
N THR A 52 -19.33 5.18 12.78
CA THR A 52 -20.31 4.15 13.10
C THR A 52 -19.68 2.77 12.91
N SER A 53 -20.30 1.72 13.46
CA SER A 53 -19.86 0.34 13.18
C SER A 53 -19.91 0.02 11.69
N GLU A 54 -20.90 0.57 10.98
CA GLU A 54 -21.03 0.37 9.53
C GLU A 54 -19.89 1.07 8.77
N LEU A 55 -19.55 2.31 9.12
CA LEU A 55 -18.41 3.01 8.52
C LEU A 55 -17.11 2.25 8.81
N ALA A 56 -16.92 1.79 10.05
CA ALA A 56 -15.75 1.01 10.44
C ALA A 56 -15.61 -0.25 9.58
N ASP A 57 -16.68 -1.04 9.42
CA ASP A 57 -16.69 -2.23 8.57
C ASP A 57 -16.41 -1.88 7.10
N GLN A 58 -16.99 -0.80 6.58
CA GLN A 58 -16.79 -0.35 5.20
C GLN A 58 -15.35 0.10 4.93
N HIS A 59 -14.68 0.69 5.91
CA HIS A 59 -13.30 1.17 5.80
C HIS A 59 -12.27 0.11 6.22
N GLY A 60 -12.73 -1.04 6.74
CA GLY A 60 -11.88 -2.13 7.20
C GLY A 60 -11.23 -1.87 8.56
N TYR A 61 -11.80 -0.98 9.38
CA TYR A 61 -11.38 -0.76 10.75
C TYR A 61 -11.95 -1.84 11.66
N ILE A 62 -11.28 -2.07 12.79
CA ILE A 62 -11.78 -2.94 13.86
C ILE A 62 -12.23 -2.03 15.00
N MET A 63 -13.54 -1.97 15.21
CA MET A 63 -14.14 -1.11 16.24
C MET A 63 -14.79 -1.94 17.33
N SER A 64 -14.52 -1.58 18.58
CA SER A 64 -15.23 -2.08 19.75
C SER A 64 -15.70 -0.91 20.58
N ASN A 65 -17.00 -0.83 20.85
CA ASN A 65 -17.58 0.23 21.68
C ASN A 65 -18.39 -0.41 22.81
N ASP A 66 -17.90 -0.29 24.04
CA ASP A 66 -18.60 -0.76 25.24
C ASP A 66 -18.99 0.42 26.15
N SER A 67 -19.50 0.13 27.35
CA SER A 67 -19.95 1.17 28.28
C SER A 67 -18.82 2.01 28.87
N ASN A 68 -17.57 1.55 28.78
CA ASN A 68 -16.41 2.18 29.42
C ASN A 68 -15.50 2.86 28.41
N SER A 69 -15.36 2.31 27.20
CA SER A 69 -14.45 2.86 26.19
C SER A 69 -14.84 2.49 24.76
N LEU A 70 -14.42 3.36 23.83
CA LEU A 70 -14.28 3.06 22.42
C LEU A 70 -12.84 2.68 22.11
N LEU A 71 -12.65 1.53 21.46
CA LEU A 71 -11.41 1.10 20.86
C LEU A 71 -11.58 1.08 19.33
N LEU A 72 -10.68 1.75 18.62
CA LEU A 72 -10.61 1.73 17.16
C LEU A 72 -9.21 1.30 16.75
N GLU A 73 -9.10 0.16 16.08
CA GLU A 73 -7.88 -0.23 15.40
C GLU A 73 -8.04 0.06 13.92
N VAL A 74 -7.07 0.79 13.37
CA VAL A 74 -7.06 1.25 11.99
C VAL A 74 -5.92 0.50 11.29
N PRO A 75 -6.18 -0.61 10.58
CA PRO A 75 -5.13 -1.40 9.94
C PRO A 75 -4.39 -0.61 8.85
N LEU A 76 -3.11 -0.89 8.65
CA LEU A 76 -2.32 -0.31 7.55
C LEU A 76 -3.03 -0.48 6.21
N LEU A 77 -2.86 0.51 5.33
CA LEU A 77 -3.47 0.52 3.99
C LEU A 77 -5.00 0.63 3.98
N SER A 78 -5.65 0.84 5.14
CA SER A 78 -7.08 1.14 5.20
C SER A 78 -7.38 2.58 4.77
N GLN A 79 -8.66 2.88 4.57
CA GLN A 79 -9.12 4.21 4.19
C GLN A 79 -8.85 5.23 5.32
N GLY A 80 -8.71 6.52 5.00
CA GLY A 80 -8.57 7.60 6.01
C GLY A 80 -7.12 7.89 6.45
N TYR A 81 -6.14 7.10 6.01
CA TYR A 81 -4.74 7.45 6.18
C TYR A 81 -4.29 8.55 5.20
N LEU A 82 -3.52 9.48 5.74
CA LEU A 82 -2.72 10.42 4.96
C LEU A 82 -1.33 9.81 4.77
N TYR A 83 -1.03 9.39 3.53
CA TYR A 83 0.25 8.82 3.15
C TYR A 83 1.26 9.92 2.78
N GLU A 84 2.42 9.89 3.43
CA GLU A 84 3.60 10.61 2.95
C GLU A 84 4.39 9.79 1.90
N ASP A 85 5.37 10.42 1.26
CA ASP A 85 6.21 9.79 0.25
C ASP A 85 7.01 8.61 0.87
N ALA A 86 6.73 7.39 0.43
CA ALA A 86 7.45 6.20 0.91
C ALA A 86 8.91 6.19 0.42
N THR A 87 9.80 5.63 1.24
CA THR A 87 11.23 5.44 0.95
C THR A 87 11.64 3.97 1.14
N LEU A 88 12.85 3.59 0.74
CA LEU A 88 13.37 2.23 1.03
C LEU A 88 13.50 1.93 2.54
N LYS A 89 13.57 2.98 3.37
CA LYS A 89 13.67 2.85 4.83
C LYS A 89 12.32 2.63 5.49
N GLY A 90 11.22 2.94 4.81
CA GLY A 90 9.88 2.95 5.38
C GLY A 90 9.08 4.16 4.93
N PHE A 91 7.92 4.33 5.55
CA PHE A 91 6.95 5.39 5.28
C PHE A 91 6.32 5.85 6.59
N PHE A 92 5.69 7.02 6.55
CA PHE A 92 4.92 7.55 7.65
C PHE A 92 3.45 7.58 7.27
N ASP A 93 2.63 7.04 8.15
CA ASP A 93 1.19 7.07 8.01
C ASP A 93 0.62 7.94 9.13
N THR A 94 -0.23 8.87 8.74
CA THR A 94 -0.94 9.74 9.67
C THR A 94 -2.43 9.45 9.62
N PHE A 95 -3.04 9.33 10.80
CA PHE A 95 -4.48 9.18 10.95
C PHE A 95 -5.01 10.22 11.92
N GLU A 96 -6.14 10.84 11.59
CA GLU A 96 -6.81 11.84 12.41
C GLU A 96 -8.22 11.41 12.75
N ILE A 97 -8.58 11.52 14.02
CA ILE A 97 -9.95 11.39 14.50
C ILE A 97 -10.35 12.72 15.11
N THR A 98 -11.54 13.22 14.77
CA THR A 98 -12.05 14.48 15.32
C THR A 98 -13.34 14.26 16.09
N ILE A 99 -13.49 15.00 17.19
CA ILE A 99 -14.69 15.05 18.01
C ILE A 99 -15.40 16.36 17.69
N ARG A 100 -16.67 16.29 17.28
CA ARG A 100 -17.45 17.42 16.78
C ARG A 100 -18.74 17.62 17.56
N ASP A 101 -19.19 18.86 17.56
CA ASP A 101 -20.53 19.23 18.00
C ASP A 101 -21.57 18.76 16.96
N PRO A 102 -22.62 18.02 17.35
CA PRO A 102 -23.58 17.44 16.42
C PRO A 102 -24.49 18.48 15.75
N GLU A 103 -24.72 19.65 16.38
CA GLU A 103 -25.60 20.67 15.81
C GLU A 103 -24.85 21.61 14.86
N THR A 104 -23.61 21.95 15.19
CA THR A 104 -22.80 22.96 14.48
C THR A 104 -21.69 22.36 13.61
N SER A 105 -21.37 21.07 13.79
CA SER A 105 -20.23 20.38 13.18
C SER A 105 -18.85 20.99 13.52
N GLU A 106 -18.79 21.89 14.51
CA GLU A 106 -17.53 22.50 14.98
C GLU A 106 -16.64 21.45 15.66
N VAL A 107 -15.35 21.45 15.31
CA VAL A 107 -14.36 20.55 15.90
C VAL A 107 -14.04 21.02 17.32
N GLN A 108 -14.38 20.18 18.30
CA GLN A 108 -14.08 20.42 19.72
C GLN A 108 -12.70 19.92 20.10
N SER A 109 -12.29 18.78 19.53
CA SER A 109 -10.99 18.16 19.79
C SER A 109 -10.58 17.28 18.62
N SER A 110 -9.27 17.06 18.46
CA SER A 110 -8.73 16.12 17.49
C SER A 110 -7.62 15.27 18.08
N SER A 111 -7.47 14.05 17.55
CA SER A 111 -6.39 13.13 17.85
C SER A 111 -5.70 12.78 16.55
N VAL A 112 -4.48 13.29 16.37
CA VAL A 112 -3.65 13.00 15.21
C VAL A 112 -2.53 12.07 15.66
N LYS A 113 -2.35 10.95 14.96
CA LYS A 113 -1.25 10.04 15.21
C LYS A 113 -0.50 9.75 13.91
N THR A 114 0.80 10.02 13.96
CA THR A 114 1.74 9.65 12.90
C THR A 114 2.62 8.51 13.39
N CYS A 115 2.71 7.45 12.60
CA CYS A 115 3.46 6.25 12.92
C CYS A 115 4.43 5.88 11.78
N PRO A 116 5.70 5.55 12.12
CA PRO A 116 6.66 5.07 11.15
C PRO A 116 6.48 3.57 10.90
N PHE A 117 6.33 3.19 9.64
CA PHE A 117 6.18 1.80 9.23
C PHE A 117 7.30 1.37 8.28
N CYS A 118 7.84 0.20 8.56
CA CYS A 118 8.92 -0.42 7.82
C CYS A 118 8.44 -1.75 7.26
N SER A 119 8.84 -2.06 6.02
CA SER A 119 8.72 -3.41 5.47
C SER A 119 9.78 -3.65 4.40
N THR A 120 10.12 -4.92 4.18
CA THR A 120 11.03 -5.33 3.11
C THR A 120 10.40 -5.15 1.73
N GLU A 121 9.10 -5.33 1.64
CA GLU A 121 8.28 -5.08 0.45
C GLU A 121 7.04 -4.28 0.82
N LEU A 122 6.56 -3.41 -0.05
CA LEU A 122 5.38 -2.60 0.18
C LEU A 122 4.80 -2.19 -1.17
N LEU A 123 3.47 -2.16 -1.28
CA LEU A 123 2.79 -1.58 -2.44
C LEU A 123 1.64 -0.70 -1.94
N ILE A 124 1.74 0.60 -2.20
CA ILE A 124 0.72 1.60 -1.92
C ILE A 124 0.06 2.00 -3.24
N CYS A 125 -1.27 1.99 -3.26
CA CYS A 125 -2.11 2.31 -4.40
C CYS A 125 -2.98 3.54 -4.05
N LEU A 126 -2.53 4.73 -4.43
CA LEU A 126 -3.20 5.99 -4.04
C LEU A 126 -4.41 6.31 -4.93
N THR A 127 -5.33 7.11 -4.38
CA THR A 127 -6.55 7.60 -5.02
C THR A 127 -6.32 8.47 -6.25
N ASP A 128 -5.15 9.12 -6.35
CA ASP A 128 -4.72 9.89 -7.52
C ASP A 128 -4.14 9.00 -8.64
N GLY A 129 -4.07 7.69 -8.42
CA GLY A 129 -3.54 6.71 -9.35
C GLY A 129 -2.02 6.57 -9.27
N ARG A 130 -1.37 7.13 -8.25
CA ARG A 130 0.04 6.86 -7.98
C ARG A 130 0.20 5.49 -7.34
N MET A 131 1.06 4.68 -7.95
CA MET A 131 1.55 3.43 -7.38
C MET A 131 2.96 3.64 -6.86
N THR A 132 3.19 3.32 -5.59
CA THR A 132 4.53 3.29 -5.00
C THR A 132 4.82 1.89 -4.50
N VAL A 133 5.87 1.28 -5.03
CA VAL A 133 6.30 -0.08 -4.65
C VAL A 133 7.72 -0.06 -4.13
N VAL A 134 7.94 -0.74 -3.01
CA VAL A 134 9.24 -1.26 -2.58
C VAL A 134 9.21 -2.76 -2.84
N ALA A 135 10.09 -3.24 -3.71
CA ALA A 135 10.14 -4.65 -4.09
C ALA A 135 11.48 -5.27 -3.70
N ASP A 136 11.47 -6.51 -3.19
CA ASP A 136 12.68 -7.31 -3.09
C ASP A 136 12.88 -8.08 -4.40
N LEU A 137 13.90 -7.69 -5.15
CA LEU A 137 14.20 -8.28 -6.45
C LEU A 137 15.27 -9.37 -6.34
N SER A 138 15.57 -9.87 -5.14
CA SER A 138 16.58 -10.90 -4.89
C SER A 138 16.42 -12.15 -5.75
N LEU A 139 15.17 -12.55 -6.03
CA LEU A 139 14.85 -13.69 -6.90
C LEU A 139 14.86 -13.36 -8.40
N ALA A 140 14.68 -12.08 -8.77
CA ALA A 140 14.61 -11.65 -10.17
C ALA A 140 15.95 -11.15 -10.72
N ILE A 141 16.85 -10.72 -9.84
CA ILE A 141 18.19 -10.22 -10.19
C ILE A 141 19.18 -11.39 -10.14
N PRO A 142 19.90 -11.69 -11.24
CA PRO A 142 20.93 -12.73 -11.21
C PRO A 142 22.08 -12.34 -10.28
N SER A 143 22.83 -13.32 -9.76
CA SER A 143 23.99 -13.06 -8.88
C SER A 143 24.94 -12.02 -9.47
N GLY A 144 25.21 -10.95 -8.71
CA GLY A 144 26.04 -9.81 -9.13
C GLY A 144 25.31 -8.75 -9.97
N GLY A 145 24.01 -8.90 -10.21
CA GLY A 145 23.15 -7.85 -10.74
C GLY A 145 22.84 -6.79 -9.69
N VAL A 146 22.46 -5.59 -10.13
CA VAL A 146 22.10 -4.46 -9.26
C VAL A 146 20.69 -3.99 -9.57
N ALA A 147 19.93 -3.67 -8.53
CA ALA A 147 18.55 -3.20 -8.65
C ALA A 147 18.41 -1.96 -9.56
N ALA A 148 19.42 -1.11 -9.66
CA ALA A 148 19.41 0.07 -10.54
C ALA A 148 19.29 -0.26 -12.05
N ARG A 149 19.46 -1.53 -12.44
CA ARG A 149 19.30 -1.99 -13.84
C ARG A 149 17.91 -2.56 -14.12
N THR A 150 16.97 -2.41 -13.19
CA THR A 150 15.59 -2.82 -13.39
C THR A 150 14.76 -1.66 -13.92
N ASN A 151 13.67 -1.99 -14.60
CA ASN A 151 12.72 -1.03 -15.13
C ASN A 151 11.32 -1.64 -15.09
N LEU A 152 10.30 -0.78 -15.06
CA LEU A 152 8.92 -1.19 -15.29
C LEU A 152 8.72 -1.61 -16.75
N ARG A 153 7.49 -1.89 -17.17
CA ARG A 153 7.20 -2.27 -18.56
C ARG A 153 7.74 -1.26 -19.57
N ASP A 154 7.66 0.03 -19.27
CA ASP A 154 8.42 1.05 -19.97
C ASP A 154 9.90 1.04 -19.51
N LYS A 155 10.81 0.84 -20.45
CA LYS A 155 12.26 0.79 -20.21
C LYS A 155 12.85 2.11 -19.66
N TYR A 156 12.14 3.23 -19.81
CA TYR A 156 12.58 4.52 -19.28
C TYR A 156 12.12 4.75 -17.83
N CYS A 157 11.23 3.90 -17.31
CA CYS A 157 10.79 3.94 -15.93
C CYS A 157 11.67 3.06 -15.04
N GLY A 158 12.80 3.63 -14.61
CA GLY A 158 13.70 3.02 -13.63
C GLY A 158 13.28 3.30 -12.17
N PRO A 159 13.98 2.69 -11.20
CA PRO A 159 13.73 2.92 -9.78
C PRO A 159 14.13 4.34 -9.35
N LYS A 160 13.37 4.90 -8.40
CA LYS A 160 13.67 6.18 -7.72
C LYS A 160 14.80 6.00 -6.70
N GLU A 161 14.81 4.87 -5.98
CA GLU A 161 15.84 4.50 -5.00
C GLU A 161 16.19 3.01 -5.12
N THR A 162 17.42 2.65 -4.74
CA THR A 162 17.87 1.25 -4.68
C THR A 162 18.78 0.98 -3.49
N ASP A 163 18.65 -0.19 -2.88
CA ASP A 163 19.54 -0.69 -1.82
C ASP A 163 19.74 -2.20 -2.01
N GLY A 164 20.94 -2.60 -2.45
CA GLY A 164 21.24 -3.98 -2.81
C GLY A 164 20.31 -4.52 -3.91
N THR A 165 19.45 -5.48 -3.55
CA THR A 165 18.43 -6.07 -4.42
C THR A 165 17.06 -5.40 -4.29
N ARG A 166 16.89 -4.47 -3.34
CA ARG A 166 15.64 -3.74 -3.16
C ARG A 166 15.59 -2.52 -4.06
N ALA A 167 14.40 -2.24 -4.58
CA ALA A 167 14.16 -1.10 -5.45
C ALA A 167 12.84 -0.43 -5.08
N LEU A 168 12.85 0.90 -5.08
CA LEU A 168 11.66 1.71 -4.95
C LEU A 168 11.27 2.27 -6.32
N PHE A 169 10.02 2.07 -6.71
CA PHE A 169 9.40 2.72 -7.86
C PHE A 169 8.21 3.55 -7.41
N SER A 170 8.02 4.72 -8.01
CA SER A 170 6.80 5.52 -7.84
C SER A 170 6.40 6.08 -9.19
N PHE A 171 5.19 5.78 -9.64
CA PHE A 171 4.71 6.12 -10.98
C PHE A 171 3.18 6.27 -10.99
N LEU A 172 2.66 7.05 -11.94
CA LEU A 172 1.22 7.19 -12.13
C LEU A 172 0.70 6.05 -13.01
N LEU A 173 -0.55 5.63 -12.80
CA LEU A 173 -1.22 4.61 -13.59
C LEU A 173 -1.11 4.88 -15.09
N ASN A 174 -1.38 6.10 -15.54
CA ASN A 174 -1.28 6.49 -16.95
C ASN A 174 0.16 6.57 -17.51
N SER A 175 1.16 6.18 -16.72
CA SER A 175 2.57 6.20 -17.07
C SER A 175 3.22 4.80 -16.96
N CYS A 176 4.41 4.64 -17.51
CA CYS A 176 5.22 3.43 -17.35
C CYS A 176 4.61 2.11 -17.86
N GLY A 177 3.63 2.18 -18.77
CA GLY A 177 3.12 1.05 -19.54
C GLY A 177 2.27 0.05 -18.73
N PHE A 178 1.37 0.53 -17.88
CA PHE A 178 0.41 -0.32 -17.18
C PHE A 178 -0.45 -1.17 -18.14
N THR A 179 -1.00 -2.27 -17.62
CA THR A 179 -2.00 -3.08 -18.31
C THR A 179 -3.25 -3.17 -17.44
N LEU A 180 -4.42 -2.97 -18.03
CA LEU A 180 -5.69 -3.15 -17.33
C LEU A 180 -6.10 -4.63 -17.36
N GLY A 181 -6.45 -5.15 -16.19
CA GLY A 181 -7.01 -6.48 -16.00
C GLY A 181 -8.37 -6.63 -16.67
N LYS A 182 -8.82 -7.88 -16.83
CA LYS A 182 -10.10 -8.20 -17.48
C LYS A 182 -11.33 -7.71 -16.70
N ASP A 183 -11.14 -7.47 -15.41
CA ASP A 183 -12.13 -6.92 -14.50
C ASP A 183 -12.28 -5.40 -14.60
N TYR A 184 -11.44 -4.74 -15.40
CA TYR A 184 -11.40 -3.28 -15.62
C TYR A 184 -11.09 -2.44 -14.38
N VAL A 185 -10.74 -3.10 -13.28
CA VAL A 185 -10.48 -2.46 -11.98
C VAL A 185 -9.09 -2.79 -11.44
N THR A 186 -8.45 -3.84 -11.97
CA THR A 186 -7.09 -4.23 -11.60
C THR A 186 -6.08 -3.67 -12.59
N TYR A 187 -5.07 -2.98 -12.08
CA TYR A 187 -4.01 -2.37 -12.87
C TYR A 187 -2.69 -3.06 -12.59
N ASP A 188 -2.09 -3.62 -13.64
CA ASP A 188 -0.88 -4.42 -13.56
C ASP A 188 0.34 -3.69 -14.13
N ASN A 189 1.48 -3.85 -13.48
CA ASN A 189 2.79 -3.58 -14.07
C ASN A 189 3.78 -4.69 -13.69
N SER A 190 4.95 -4.69 -14.32
CA SER A 190 5.99 -5.69 -14.07
C SER A 190 7.35 -5.02 -14.01
N ILE A 191 8.12 -5.40 -13.00
CA ILE A 191 9.52 -5.01 -12.83
C ILE A 191 10.38 -6.06 -13.52
N PHE A 192 11.17 -5.60 -14.49
CA PHE A 192 12.06 -6.42 -15.30
C PHE A 192 13.51 -6.08 -15.00
N PHE A 193 14.38 -7.08 -14.96
CA PHE A 193 15.82 -6.85 -14.97
C PHE A 193 16.32 -6.75 -16.42
N SER A 194 16.93 -5.61 -16.79
CA SER A 194 17.46 -5.41 -18.14
C SER A 194 18.66 -6.32 -18.40
N LYS A 195 18.43 -7.47 -19.05
CA LYS A 195 19.48 -8.40 -19.51
C LYS A 195 20.19 -7.85 -20.77
N LYS A 196 20.73 -6.62 -20.73
CA LYS A 196 21.45 -6.01 -21.87
C LYS A 196 22.63 -6.87 -22.40
N LEU A 197 23.14 -7.81 -21.59
CA LEU A 197 24.27 -8.68 -21.96
C LEU A 197 23.91 -10.15 -22.28
N ARG A 198 22.76 -10.70 -21.87
CA ARG A 198 22.46 -12.15 -22.09
C ARG A 198 21.70 -12.43 -23.38
N ALA A 199 20.82 -11.53 -23.81
CA ALA A 199 20.03 -11.70 -25.03
C ALA A 199 20.89 -11.73 -26.32
N LEU A 200 22.12 -11.22 -26.26
CA LEU A 200 23.10 -11.30 -27.36
C LEU A 200 23.74 -12.69 -27.51
N LYS A 201 23.59 -13.60 -26.53
CA LYS A 201 24.32 -14.86 -26.51
C LYS A 201 23.54 -16.07 -27.01
N ASN A 202 22.22 -16.15 -26.85
CA ASN A 202 21.34 -17.16 -27.47
C ASN A 202 19.85 -16.82 -27.25
N PRO A 203 19.06 -16.53 -28.31
CA PRO A 203 17.64 -16.20 -28.19
C PRO A 203 16.72 -17.40 -27.86
N GLU A 204 17.15 -18.63 -28.13
CA GLU A 204 16.32 -19.85 -28.04
C GLU A 204 16.49 -20.64 -26.72
N ASP A 205 17.25 -20.13 -25.75
CA ASP A 205 17.49 -20.82 -24.48
C ASP A 205 16.25 -20.75 -23.57
N PRO A 206 15.69 -21.90 -23.09
CA PRO A 206 14.62 -21.93 -22.10
C PRO A 206 15.00 -21.28 -20.74
N SER A 207 16.29 -21.02 -20.46
CA SER A 207 16.74 -20.17 -19.34
C SER A 207 16.44 -18.67 -19.51
N ASN A 208 15.89 -18.27 -20.66
CA ASN A 208 15.38 -16.92 -20.91
C ASN A 208 14.02 -16.63 -20.26
N ILE A 209 13.54 -17.46 -19.32
CA ILE A 209 12.47 -17.03 -18.40
C ILE A 209 12.93 -15.70 -17.78
N ILE A 210 12.20 -14.64 -18.13
CA ILE A 210 12.46 -13.32 -17.58
C ILE A 210 11.82 -13.35 -16.20
N ASP A 211 12.64 -13.68 -15.20
CA ASP A 211 12.26 -13.51 -13.81
C ASP A 211 11.80 -12.05 -13.64
N ARG A 212 10.53 -11.90 -13.29
CA ARG A 212 9.86 -10.61 -13.14
C ARG A 212 9.06 -10.61 -11.86
N VAL A 213 8.95 -9.44 -11.27
CA VAL A 213 8.03 -9.18 -10.17
C VAL A 213 6.84 -8.44 -10.74
N THR A 214 5.65 -9.00 -10.59
CA THR A 214 4.41 -8.38 -11.05
C THR A 214 3.76 -7.65 -9.88
N ILE A 215 3.28 -6.45 -10.13
CA ILE A 215 2.59 -5.61 -9.14
C ILE A 215 1.19 -5.31 -9.66
N GLN A 216 0.21 -5.38 -8.76
CA GLN A 216 -1.21 -5.21 -9.09
C GLN A 216 -1.84 -4.27 -8.07
N CYS A 217 -2.60 -3.27 -8.52
CA CYS A 217 -3.51 -2.52 -7.67
C CYS A 217 -4.94 -2.68 -8.19
N THR A 218 -5.85 -3.11 -7.32
CA THR A 218 -7.26 -3.22 -7.64
C THR A 218 -8.03 -2.09 -6.94
N TYR A 219 -8.72 -1.26 -7.71
CA TYR A 219 -9.54 -0.17 -7.20
C TYR A 219 -11.03 -0.55 -7.19
N PRO A 220 -11.87 0.00 -6.32
CA PRO A 220 -13.30 -0.29 -6.34
C PRO A 220 -13.95 0.21 -7.65
N PRO A 221 -15.05 -0.42 -8.12
CA PRO A 221 -15.71 -0.08 -9.38
C PRO A 221 -16.28 1.35 -9.46
N SER A 222 -16.45 2.03 -8.31
CA SER A 222 -16.79 3.45 -8.26
C SER A 222 -15.73 4.35 -8.89
N GLY A 223 -14.52 3.82 -9.14
CA GLY A 223 -13.35 4.58 -9.53
C GLY A 223 -13.05 4.72 -11.04
N LEU A 224 -14.04 4.51 -11.92
CA LEU A 224 -13.82 4.57 -13.37
C LEU A 224 -14.95 5.33 -14.10
N LEU A 225 -14.73 6.62 -14.36
CA LEU A 225 -15.62 7.39 -15.23
C LEU A 225 -15.17 7.22 -16.69
N CYS A 226 -15.84 6.34 -17.44
CA CYS A 226 -15.65 6.22 -18.88
C CYS A 226 -16.69 7.07 -19.62
N LEU A 227 -16.24 8.14 -20.25
CA LEU A 227 -17.05 8.92 -21.19
C LEU A 227 -16.58 8.59 -22.61
N PHE A 228 -17.50 8.12 -23.47
CA PHE A 228 -17.23 7.90 -24.90
C PHE A 228 -15.95 7.10 -25.22
N SER A 229 -15.69 6.03 -24.47
CA SER A 229 -14.52 5.13 -24.61
C SER A 229 -13.17 5.72 -24.17
N GLU A 230 -13.15 6.94 -23.62
CA GLU A 230 -12.00 7.48 -22.88
C GLU A 230 -12.26 7.28 -21.38
N CYS A 231 -11.62 6.26 -20.81
CA CYS A 231 -11.67 6.01 -19.38
C CYS A 231 -10.58 6.83 -18.68
N LYS A 232 -10.99 7.78 -17.85
CA LYS A 232 -10.08 8.48 -16.95
C LYS A 232 -10.08 7.75 -15.61
N PHE A 233 -8.90 7.51 -15.07
CA PHE A 233 -8.77 6.99 -13.71
C PHE A 233 -9.21 8.07 -12.71
N GLU A 234 -10.13 7.72 -11.81
CA GLU A 234 -10.61 8.61 -10.76
C GLU A 234 -11.10 7.73 -9.61
N SER A 235 -10.36 7.62 -8.51
CA SER A 235 -10.78 6.79 -7.38
C SER A 235 -10.95 7.64 -6.13
N ASP A 236 -12.06 7.45 -5.42
CA ASP A 236 -12.32 8.02 -4.10
C ASP A 236 -11.68 7.20 -2.97
N LYS A 237 -11.28 5.95 -3.28
CA LYS A 237 -10.70 5.00 -2.33
C LYS A 237 -9.32 4.50 -2.75
N ALA A 238 -8.46 4.23 -1.77
CA ALA A 238 -7.17 3.59 -2.00
C ALA A 238 -7.37 2.18 -2.61
N GLY A 239 -6.42 1.76 -3.44
CA GLY A 239 -6.46 0.45 -4.10
C GLY A 239 -5.87 -0.66 -3.23
N LEU A 240 -6.33 -1.89 -3.44
CA LEU A 240 -5.72 -3.07 -2.83
C LEU A 240 -4.49 -3.51 -3.63
N GLY A 241 -3.32 -3.43 -2.99
CA GLY A 241 -2.03 -3.81 -3.60
C GLY A 241 -1.71 -5.29 -3.47
N ARG A 242 -1.11 -5.87 -4.50
CA ARG A 242 -0.51 -7.21 -4.48
C ARG A 242 0.82 -7.26 -5.23
N ILE A 243 1.83 -7.86 -4.62
CA ILE A 243 3.13 -8.17 -5.23
C ILE A 243 3.20 -9.67 -5.50
N VAL A 244 3.57 -10.05 -6.73
CA VAL A 244 3.67 -11.44 -7.18
C VAL A 244 5.05 -11.70 -7.75
N HIS A 245 5.83 -12.51 -7.04
CA HIS A 245 7.10 -13.03 -7.50
C HIS A 245 6.88 -14.21 -8.45
N SER A 246 7.51 -14.16 -9.62
CA SER A 246 7.53 -15.33 -10.51
C SER A 246 8.29 -16.45 -9.82
N ALA A 247 7.60 -17.54 -9.44
CA ALA A 247 8.23 -18.66 -8.77
C ALA A 247 9.30 -19.30 -9.68
N HIS A 248 10.49 -19.52 -9.15
CA HIS A 248 11.41 -20.51 -9.69
C HIS A 248 10.70 -21.86 -9.51
N SER A 249 10.23 -22.49 -10.58
CA SER A 249 9.84 -23.90 -10.52
C SER A 249 11.15 -24.69 -10.41
N PRO A 250 11.45 -25.37 -9.29
CA PRO A 250 12.47 -26.39 -9.36
C PRO A 250 11.84 -27.51 -10.17
N GLU A 251 12.30 -27.68 -11.41
CA GLU A 251 12.03 -28.88 -12.18
C GLU A 251 12.25 -30.09 -11.25
N GLY A 252 11.19 -30.88 -11.10
CA GLY A 252 11.25 -32.13 -10.36
C GLY A 252 12.35 -32.98 -10.96
N LYS A 253 13.44 -33.14 -10.20
CA LYS A 253 14.39 -34.23 -10.41
C LYS A 253 13.61 -35.54 -10.26
N TRP A 254 13.26 -36.16 -11.37
CA TRP A 254 13.03 -37.59 -11.41
C TRP A 254 14.39 -38.25 -11.19
N LEU A 255 14.66 -38.66 -9.95
CA LEU A 255 15.65 -39.68 -9.68
C LEU A 255 14.97 -41.03 -9.96
N THR A 256 15.42 -41.69 -11.03
CA THR A 256 15.31 -43.14 -11.21
C THR A 256 16.01 -43.88 -10.09
#